data_AF-K9WMX3-F1
#
_entry.id   AF-K9WMX3-F1
#
_cell.length_a   1.000
_cell.length_b   1.000
_cell.length_c   1.000
_cell.angle_alpha   90.00
_cell.angle_beta   90.00
_cell.angle_gamma   90.00
#
_symmetry.space_group_name_H-M   'P 1'
#
loop_
_entity.id
_entity.type
_entity.pdbx_description
1 polymer ?
#
loop_
_entity_poly.entity_id
_entity_poly.type
_entity_poly.pdbx_seq_one_letter_code
_entity_poly.pdbx_strand_id
1 'polypeptide(L)'
;MSNNQNVKAMNKIIQVTLLTLALTPSLLVFSPVAQAGKNQAKTRRTTICRPVQQVRVIKDGADHPAAYRDGYREGQRSARKNDAYKPRDVGGEFARGFEDGYYGQPFAGQQYVVADRLETYTTQQCETITIHQN
;
A
#
# COMPACT_ATOMS: atom_id res chain seq x y z
N MET A 1 -35.77 -17.38 -45.25
CA MET A 1 -34.50 -17.52 -45.99
C MET A 1 -33.44 -16.84 -45.12
N SER A 2 -32.77 -17.59 -44.22
CA SER A 2 -31.43 -18.23 -44.38
C SER A 2 -30.33 -17.15 -44.44
N ASN A 3 -29.24 -17.13 -43.65
CA ASN A 3 -28.43 -18.16 -42.99
C ASN A 3 -27.68 -17.46 -41.83
N ASN A 4 -27.68 -17.91 -40.57
CA ASN A 4 -27.07 -19.10 -39.97
C ASN A 4 -25.53 -19.21 -40.10
N GLN A 5 -24.88 -18.92 -38.97
CA GLN A 5 -23.68 -19.53 -38.39
C GLN A 5 -22.53 -19.98 -39.31
N ASN A 6 -21.35 -19.37 -39.10
CA ASN A 6 -20.07 -19.98 -39.41
C ASN A 6 -19.20 -19.98 -38.14
N VAL A 7 -19.26 -21.09 -37.40
CA VAL A 7 -18.16 -21.52 -36.52
C VAL A 7 -17.46 -22.63 -37.27
N LYS A 8 -16.20 -22.43 -37.64
CA LYS A 8 -15.34 -23.52 -38.09
C LYS A 8 -14.07 -23.52 -37.25
N ALA A 9 -14.01 -24.53 -36.38
CA ALA A 9 -12.90 -24.85 -35.52
C ALA A 9 -11.68 -25.40 -36.29
N MET A 10 -10.50 -25.25 -35.69
CA MET A 10 -9.24 -26.03 -35.76
C MET A 10 -8.07 -25.03 -35.62
N ASN A 11 -7.04 -25.28 -34.83
CA ASN A 11 -6.19 -26.46 -34.95
C ASN A 11 -5.38 -26.67 -33.66
N LYS A 12 -5.47 -27.88 -33.09
CA LYS A 12 -4.59 -28.35 -32.01
C LYS A 12 -3.28 -28.81 -32.64
N ILE A 13 -2.15 -28.28 -32.21
CA ILE A 13 -0.86 -28.93 -32.42
C ILE A 13 -0.11 -28.96 -31.09
N ILE A 14 -0.28 -30.08 -30.39
CA ILE A 14 0.51 -30.45 -29.23
C ILE A 14 1.77 -31.11 -29.80
N GLN A 15 2.91 -30.44 -29.72
CA GLN A 15 4.20 -31.06 -30.02
C GLN A 15 4.75 -31.67 -28.72
N VAL A 16 4.64 -33.00 -28.64
CA VAL A 16 5.35 -33.83 -27.66
C VAL A 16 6.68 -34.23 -28.30
N THR A 17 7.78 -33.63 -27.87
CA THR A 17 9.11 -34.07 -28.28
C THR A 17 9.62 -35.07 -27.24
N LEU A 18 9.74 -36.32 -27.66
CA LEU A 18 10.24 -37.44 -26.87
C LEU A 18 11.74 -37.68 -27.14
N LEU A 19 12.47 -37.98 -26.07
CA LEU A 19 13.67 -38.81 -25.99
C LEU A 19 15.02 -38.31 -26.57
N THR A 20 16.05 -38.29 -25.72
CA THR A 20 17.04 -39.40 -25.67
C THR A 20 17.77 -39.38 -24.32
N LEU A 21 17.87 -40.57 -23.70
CA LEU A 21 18.57 -40.82 -22.44
C LEU A 21 19.94 -41.42 -22.79
N ALA A 22 21.03 -40.67 -22.57
CA ALA A 22 22.38 -41.21 -22.70
C ALA A 22 22.87 -41.68 -21.32
N LEU A 23 23.02 -42.99 -21.18
CA LEU A 23 23.64 -43.66 -20.03
C LEU A 23 25.15 -43.77 -20.29
N THR A 24 25.97 -43.10 -19.49
CA THR A 24 27.40 -43.42 -19.33
C THR A 24 27.72 -43.61 -17.85
N PRO A 25 28.18 -44.79 -17.43
CA PRO A 25 28.54 -45.06 -16.04
C PRO A 25 30.00 -44.66 -15.80
N SER A 26 30.21 -43.55 -15.09
CA SER A 26 31.54 -43.17 -14.61
C SER A 26 31.56 -43.27 -13.08
N LEU A 27 32.12 -44.39 -12.63
CA LEU A 27 32.71 -44.69 -11.32
C LEU A 27 32.56 -43.62 -10.23
N LEU A 28 31.69 -43.91 -9.26
CA LEU A 28 31.61 -43.23 -7.97
C LEU A 28 32.86 -43.54 -7.14
N VAL A 29 33.81 -42.60 -7.10
CA VAL A 29 34.83 -42.59 -6.05
C VAL A 29 34.19 -41.98 -4.81
N PHE A 30 33.63 -42.84 -3.95
CA PHE A 30 33.21 -42.47 -2.61
C PHE A 30 34.45 -42.22 -1.76
N SER A 31 34.83 -40.96 -1.61
CA SER A 31 35.58 -40.53 -0.42
C SER A 31 34.55 -40.23 0.67
N PRO A 32 34.49 -40.99 1.78
CA PRO A 32 33.78 -40.51 2.96
C PRO A 32 34.64 -39.37 3.52
N VAL A 33 34.34 -38.14 3.11
CA VAL A 33 34.75 -36.99 3.94
C VAL A 33 33.96 -37.16 5.21
N ALA A 34 34.63 -37.71 6.23
CA ALA A 34 34.17 -37.72 7.60
C ALA A 34 33.83 -36.29 7.99
N GLN A 35 32.56 -35.92 7.84
CA GLN A 35 32.02 -34.71 8.46
C GLN A 35 31.88 -35.04 9.92
N ALA A 36 32.97 -34.82 10.64
CA ALA A 36 32.97 -34.64 12.08
C ALA A 36 31.79 -33.74 12.42
N GLY A 37 30.80 -34.31 13.10
CA GLY A 37 29.54 -33.67 13.44
C GLY A 37 29.81 -32.37 14.20
N LYS A 38 29.72 -31.25 13.50
CA LYS A 38 29.34 -30.00 14.12
C LYS A 38 27.84 -29.93 13.92
N ASN A 39 27.08 -30.19 14.99
CA ASN A 39 25.69 -29.77 15.09
C ASN A 39 25.69 -28.24 14.98
N GLN A 40 25.77 -27.71 13.77
CA GLN A 40 25.60 -26.29 13.53
C GLN A 40 24.11 -26.05 13.70
N ALA A 41 23.74 -25.51 14.87
CA ALA A 41 22.38 -25.07 15.14
C ALA A 41 21.92 -24.23 13.95
N LYS A 42 20.94 -24.73 13.19
CA LYS A 42 20.46 -24.07 11.99
C LYS A 42 19.64 -22.88 12.45
N THR A 43 20.20 -21.68 12.32
CA THR A 43 19.48 -20.45 12.66
C THR A 43 18.66 -19.98 11.46
N ARG A 44 17.34 -19.83 11.65
CA ARG A 44 16.44 -19.24 10.66
C ARG A 44 16.03 -17.85 11.13
N ARG A 45 16.26 -16.84 10.29
CA ARG A 45 15.70 -15.50 10.50
C ARG A 45 14.29 -15.44 9.91
N THR A 46 13.33 -14.93 10.69
CA THR A 46 11.95 -14.71 10.26
C THR A 46 11.57 -13.27 10.58
N THR A 47 11.04 -12.54 9.60
CA THR A 47 10.51 -11.19 9.82
C THR A 47 9.01 -11.27 10.06
N ILE A 48 8.56 -10.67 11.15
CA ILE A 48 7.15 -10.56 11.52
C ILE A 48 6.79 -9.08 11.49
N CYS A 49 5.80 -8.73 10.68
CA CYS A 49 5.26 -7.38 10.61
C CYS A 49 3.89 -7.33 11.25
N ARG A 50 3.62 -6.29 12.04
CA ARG A 50 2.32 -6.05 12.68
C ARG A 50 1.84 -4.62 12.40
N PRO A 51 0.53 -4.42 12.24
CA PRO A 51 -0.01 -3.07 12.11
C PRO A 51 0.18 -2.30 13.42
N VAL A 52 0.59 -1.05 13.33
CA VAL A 52 0.76 -0.13 14.47
C VAL A 52 0.08 1.18 14.14
N GLN A 53 -0.76 1.67 15.05
CA GLN A 53 -1.35 3.00 14.93
C GLN A 53 -0.34 4.07 15.32
N GLN A 54 -0.26 5.12 14.50
CA GLN A 54 0.56 6.29 14.72
C GLN A 54 -0.35 7.53 14.71
N VAL A 55 0.05 8.57 15.43
CA VAL A 55 -0.65 9.86 15.43
C VAL A 55 0.31 10.91 14.90
N ARG A 56 -0.13 11.70 13.92
CA ARG A 56 0.58 12.91 13.49
C ARG A 56 -0.26 14.15 13.74
N VAL A 57 0.41 15.24 14.05
CA VAL A 57 -0.19 16.57 14.17
C VAL A 57 -0.18 17.20 12.79
N ILE A 58 -1.37 17.51 12.27
CA ILE A 58 -1.52 18.30 11.06
C ILE A 58 -1.51 19.77 11.49
N LYS A 59 -0.36 20.42 11.27
CA LYS A 59 -0.17 21.84 11.56
C LYS A 59 -0.86 22.72 10.51
N ASP A 60 -1.11 23.96 10.89
CA ASP A 60 -1.54 24.99 9.94
C ASP A 60 -0.43 25.27 8.92
N GLY A 61 -0.59 24.70 7.72
CA GLY A 61 0.29 24.97 6.58
C GLY A 61 -0.17 26.18 5.76
N ALA A 62 -1.34 26.74 6.08
CA ALA A 62 -1.99 27.83 5.38
C ALA A 62 -2.25 29.00 6.33
N ASP A 63 -1.31 29.29 7.24
CA ASP A 63 -1.41 30.43 8.17
C ASP A 63 -1.17 31.75 7.41
N HIS A 64 -2.23 32.25 6.79
CA HIS A 64 -2.26 33.57 6.15
C HIS A 64 -3.59 34.29 6.43
N PRO A 65 -3.66 35.64 6.34
CA PRO A 65 -4.84 36.42 6.74
C PRO A 65 -6.14 36.12 5.98
N ALA A 66 -6.08 35.26 4.96
CA ALA A 66 -7.20 34.90 4.09
C ALA A 66 -7.51 33.40 4.09
N ALA A 67 -6.84 32.61 4.94
CA ALA A 67 -6.88 31.15 4.92
C ALA A 67 -8.31 30.61 4.95
N TYR A 68 -9.12 31.10 5.89
CA TYR A 68 -10.51 30.70 6.03
C TYR A 68 -11.32 30.98 4.77
N ARG A 69 -11.18 32.20 4.23
CA ARG A 69 -11.95 32.63 3.05
C ARG A 69 -11.58 31.81 1.81
N ASP A 70 -10.30 31.53 1.64
CA ASP A 70 -9.81 30.80 0.48
C ASP A 70 -10.20 29.31 0.59
N GLY A 71 -10.10 28.73 1.79
CA GLY A 71 -10.65 27.41 2.11
C GLY A 71 -12.15 27.33 1.82
N TYR A 72 -12.94 28.28 2.33
CA TYR A 72 -14.39 28.33 2.14
C TYR A 72 -14.80 28.35 0.66
N ARG A 73 -14.12 29.15 -0.15
CA ARG A 73 -14.34 29.20 -1.61
C ARG A 73 -13.97 27.88 -2.29
N GLU A 74 -12.90 27.21 -1.85
CA GLU A 74 -12.52 25.91 -2.39
C GLU A 74 -13.51 24.81 -1.99
N GLY A 75 -13.99 24.82 -0.74
CA GLY A 75 -15.01 23.91 -0.22
C GLY A 75 -16.29 24.01 -1.05
N GLN A 76 -16.80 25.22 -1.24
CA GLN A 76 -17.98 25.47 -2.08
C GLN A 76 -17.77 24.97 -3.52
N ARG A 77 -16.58 25.19 -4.08
CA ARG A 77 -16.26 24.72 -5.44
C ARG A 77 -16.25 23.19 -5.53
N SER A 78 -15.70 22.52 -4.52
CA SER A 78 -15.63 21.06 -4.45
C SER A 78 -17.04 20.47 -4.32
N ALA A 79 -17.87 21.04 -3.44
CA ALA A 79 -19.27 20.63 -3.28
C ALA A 79 -20.07 20.81 -4.58
N ARG A 80 -19.92 21.95 -5.28
CA ARG A 80 -20.56 22.20 -6.58
C ARG A 80 -20.14 21.22 -7.67
N LYS A 81 -18.93 20.68 -7.59
CA LYS A 81 -18.41 19.66 -8.51
C LYS A 81 -18.84 18.24 -8.15
N ASN A 82 -19.53 18.06 -7.02
CA ASN A 82 -19.83 16.75 -6.42
C ASN A 82 -18.57 15.92 -6.11
N ASP A 83 -17.45 16.59 -5.81
CA ASP A 83 -16.27 15.90 -5.31
C ASP A 83 -16.57 15.33 -3.92
N ALA A 84 -16.19 14.08 -3.65
CA ALA A 84 -16.34 13.53 -2.31
C ALA A 84 -15.53 14.33 -1.29
N TYR A 85 -16.09 14.55 -0.10
CA TYR A 85 -15.41 15.26 0.98
C TYR A 85 -14.10 14.55 1.32
N LYS A 86 -13.02 15.34 1.31
CA LYS A 86 -11.71 14.92 1.79
C LYS A 86 -11.16 16.03 2.68
N PRO A 87 -10.92 15.75 3.97
CA PRO A 87 -10.23 16.67 4.84
C PRO A 87 -8.93 17.13 4.17
N ARG A 88 -8.60 18.41 4.31
CA ARG A 88 -7.36 18.95 3.76
C ARG A 88 -6.20 18.69 4.71
N ASP A 89 -5.05 18.30 4.16
CA ASP A 89 -3.81 18.04 4.91
C ASP A 89 -3.13 19.32 5.40
N VAL A 90 -3.63 20.49 4.98
CA VAL A 90 -3.32 21.76 5.63
C VAL A 90 -4.30 21.90 6.80
N GLY A 91 -3.79 22.00 8.02
CA GLY A 91 -4.62 22.21 9.21
C GLY A 91 -5.19 23.62 9.28
N GLY A 92 -5.55 24.04 10.50
CA GLY A 92 -5.86 25.43 10.80
C GLY A 92 -7.04 26.03 10.04
N GLU A 93 -6.93 27.32 9.74
CA GLU A 93 -8.06 28.13 9.26
C GLU A 93 -8.51 27.76 7.85
N PHE A 94 -7.60 27.32 6.99
CA PHE A 94 -7.96 26.86 5.64
C PHE A 94 -8.83 25.60 5.70
N ALA A 95 -8.44 24.59 6.49
CA ALA A 95 -9.24 23.37 6.63
C ALA A 95 -10.62 23.66 7.22
N ARG A 96 -10.69 24.52 8.25
CA ARG A 96 -11.97 24.94 8.84
C ARG A 96 -12.87 25.63 7.81
N GLY A 97 -12.30 26.59 7.06
CA GLY A 97 -13.01 27.26 5.97
C GLY A 97 -13.48 26.28 4.90
N PHE A 98 -12.62 25.37 4.46
CA PHE A 98 -12.95 24.34 3.47
C PHE A 98 -14.14 23.48 3.90
N GLU A 99 -14.15 23.00 5.14
CA GLU A 99 -15.23 22.21 5.70
C GLU A 99 -16.55 22.99 5.71
N ASP A 100 -16.54 24.21 6.24
CA ASP A 100 -17.70 25.08 6.27
C ASP A 100 -18.25 25.33 4.87
N GLY A 101 -17.37 25.66 3.92
CA GLY A 101 -17.74 25.92 2.53
C GLY A 101 -18.26 24.68 1.79
N TYR A 102 -17.70 23.51 2.07
CA TYR A 102 -18.12 22.24 1.48
C TYR A 102 -19.53 21.84 1.93
N TYR A 103 -19.82 21.98 3.23
CA TYR A 103 -21.13 21.65 3.80
C TYR A 103 -22.16 22.79 3.72
N GLY A 104 -21.78 23.93 3.13
CA GLY A 104 -22.68 25.08 2.96
C GLY A 104 -23.03 25.78 4.28
N GLN A 105 -22.14 25.71 5.28
CA GLN A 105 -22.29 26.42 6.55
C GLN A 105 -22.17 27.94 6.33
N PRO A 106 -22.76 28.77 7.21
CA PRO A 106 -22.58 30.22 7.15
C PRO A 106 -21.11 30.63 7.23
N PHE A 107 -20.72 31.69 6.52
CA PHE A 107 -19.37 32.22 6.55
C PHE A 107 -19.05 32.79 7.95
N ALA A 108 -18.15 32.15 8.69
CA ALA A 108 -17.80 32.53 10.06
C ALA A 108 -16.61 33.50 10.17
N GLY A 109 -15.83 33.65 9.08
CA GLY A 109 -14.65 34.52 9.05
C GLY A 109 -13.41 33.89 9.70
N GLN A 110 -12.29 34.62 9.64
CA GLN A 110 -10.98 34.17 10.12
C GLN A 110 -10.89 34.24 11.65
N GLN A 111 -10.40 33.18 12.30
CA GLN A 111 -10.03 33.17 13.72
C GLN A 111 -8.52 33.39 13.92
N TYR A 112 -8.15 33.93 15.09
CA TYR A 112 -6.75 34.17 15.45
C TYR A 112 -5.98 32.89 15.78
N VAL A 113 -6.66 31.87 16.29
CA VAL A 113 -6.05 30.59 16.68
C VAL A 113 -7.04 29.47 16.39
N VAL A 114 -6.60 28.46 15.65
CA VAL A 114 -7.29 27.18 15.49
C VAL A 114 -6.41 26.08 16.04
N ALA A 115 -7.02 25.14 16.77
CA ALA A 115 -6.30 23.99 17.28
C ALA A 115 -5.76 23.12 16.13
N ASP A 116 -4.55 22.60 16.29
CA ASP A 116 -4.01 21.60 15.38
C ASP A 116 -4.91 20.36 15.31
N ARG A 117 -4.99 19.73 14.13
CA ARG A 117 -5.76 18.50 13.97
C ARG A 117 -4.88 17.29 14.22
N LEU A 118 -5.38 16.32 14.97
CA LEU A 118 -4.74 15.02 15.13
C LEU A 118 -5.24 14.07 14.04
N GLU A 119 -4.32 13.41 13.36
CA GLU A 119 -4.64 12.35 12.42
C GLU A 119 -4.00 11.04 12.87
N THR A 120 -4.85 10.03 13.05
CA THR A 120 -4.43 8.65 13.33
C THR A 120 -4.31 7.88 12.03
N TYR A 121 -3.17 7.25 11.79
CA TYR A 121 -2.93 6.42 10.61
C TYR A 121 -2.26 5.10 11.01
N THR A 122 -2.45 4.05 10.19
CA THR A 122 -1.84 2.73 10.45
C THR A 122 -0.57 2.59 9.62
N THR A 123 0.53 2.26 10.29
CA THR A 123 1.79 1.84 9.66
C THR A 123 2.07 0.38 9.97
N GLN A 124 3.13 -0.19 9.40
CA GLN A 124 3.63 -1.52 9.74
C GLN A 124 4.94 -1.40 10.51
N GLN A 125 5.03 -2.11 11.64
CA GLN A 125 6.27 -2.31 12.37
C GLN A 125 6.73 -3.75 12.16
N CYS A 126 7.95 -3.92 11.66
CA CYS A 126 8.53 -5.22 11.37
C CYS A 126 9.69 -5.52 12.32
N GLU A 127 9.70 -6.72 12.88
CA GLU A 127 10.74 -7.23 13.76
C GLU A 127 11.32 -8.52 13.15
N THR A 128 12.65 -8.65 13.15
CA THR A 128 13.31 -9.88 12.67
C THR A 128 13.76 -10.71 13.85
N ILE A 129 13.16 -11.89 14.01
CA ILE A 129 13.52 -12.85 15.04
C ILE A 129 14.46 -13.92 14.46
N THR A 130 15.39 -14.42 15.28
CA THR A 130 16.24 -15.56 14.93
C THR A 130 15.76 -16.78 15.70
N ILE A 131 15.38 -17.83 14.98
CA ILE A 131 14.93 -19.11 15.54
C ILE A 131 16.08 -20.09 15.42
N HIS A 132 16.52 -20.65 16.54
CA HIS A 132 17.50 -21.73 16.56
C HIS A 132 16.76 -23.05 16.37
N GLN A 133 17.06 -23.78 15.28
CA GLN A 133 16.53 -25.11 15.02
C GLN A 133 17.57 -26.14 15.51
N ASN A 134 17.14 -26.98 16.46
CA ASN A 134 17.90 -28.13 16.96
C ASN A 134 17.78 -29.31 16.01
#